data_AF-A0A6N7B984-F1
#
_entry.id   AF-A0A6N7B984-F1
#
_cell.length_a   1.000
_cell.length_b   1.000
_cell.length_c   1.000
_cell.angle_alpha   90.00
_cell.angle_beta   90.00
_cell.angle_gamma   90.00
#
_symmetry.space_group_name_H-M   'P 1'
#
loop_
_entity.id
_entity.type
_entity.pdbx_description
1 polymer ?
#
loop_
_entity_poly.entity_id
_entity_poly.type
_entity_poly.pdbx_seq_one_letter_code
_entity_poly.pdbx_strand_id
1 'polypeptide(L)'
;MDTTPATNEERREHHQVREIFVHACELLAPIVAGNDTVKTISNFAMAHMVQEHFPELSAAEINIVIITVETLHREERLHAILNKKG
;
A
#
# COMPACT_ATOMS: atom_id res chain seq x y z
N MET A 1 4.84 30.40 10.50
CA MET A 1 4.35 29.01 10.43
C MET A 1 4.08 28.73 8.97
N ASP A 2 5.16 28.43 8.24
CA ASP A 2 5.13 28.23 6.80
C ASP A 2 4.45 26.90 6.48
N THR A 3 3.22 26.98 5.97
CA THR A 3 2.53 25.86 5.32
C THR A 3 2.88 25.94 3.85
N THR A 4 4.00 25.34 3.46
CA THR A 4 4.38 25.20 2.05
C THR A 4 3.29 24.37 1.37
N PRO A 5 2.55 24.91 0.38
CA PRO A 5 1.58 24.11 -0.35
C PRO A 5 2.35 23.05 -1.13
N ALA A 6 2.09 21.77 -0.84
CA ALA A 6 2.61 20.62 -1.60
C ALA A 6 2.50 20.94 -3.09
N THR A 7 3.64 20.94 -3.78
CA THR A 7 3.72 21.40 -5.17
C THR A 7 2.89 20.48 -6.05
N ASN A 8 2.33 21.01 -7.15
CA ASN A 8 1.53 20.22 -8.08
C ASN A 8 2.31 19.04 -8.72
N GLU A 9 3.64 19.02 -8.59
CA GLU A 9 4.51 17.93 -9.02
C GLU A 9 4.42 16.72 -8.08
N GLU A 10 4.49 16.89 -6.75
CA GLU A 10 4.27 15.81 -5.78
C GLU A 10 2.87 15.17 -5.95
N ARG A 11 1.87 16.00 -6.27
CA ARG A 11 0.50 15.52 -6.54
C ARG A 11 0.40 14.67 -7.80
N ARG A 12 1.26 14.89 -8.80
CA ARG A 12 1.32 14.11 -10.04
C ARG A 12 2.21 12.89 -9.90
N GLU A 13 3.35 13.00 -9.21
CA GLU A 13 4.25 11.86 -8.96
C GLU A 13 3.55 10.75 -8.16
N HIS A 14 2.68 11.10 -7.21
CA HIS A 14 1.92 10.10 -6.45
C HIS A 14 0.61 9.64 -7.11
N HIS A 15 0.30 10.08 -8.35
CA HIS A 15 -0.93 9.64 -9.03
C HIS A 15 -0.88 8.15 -9.35
N GLN A 16 0.27 7.67 -9.81
CA GLN A 16 0.50 6.26 -10.12
C GLN A 16 0.39 5.39 -8.85
N VAL A 17 0.94 5.87 -7.73
CA VAL A 17 0.79 5.20 -6.43
C VAL A 17 -0.68 5.06 -6.06
N ARG A 18 -1.53 6.07 -6.28
CA ARG A 18 -2.98 6.00 -5.98
C ARG A 18 -3.72 4.99 -6.86
N GLU A 19 -3.36 4.88 -8.13
CA GLU A 19 -3.96 3.91 -9.07
C GLU A 19 -3.58 2.47 -8.71
N ILE A 20 -2.33 2.28 -8.30
CA ILE A 20 -1.78 0.99 -7.88
C ILE A 20 -2.24 0.62 -6.46
N PHE A 21 -2.52 1.62 -5.61
CA PHE A 21 -2.79 1.43 -4.19
C PHE A 21 -3.91 0.42 -3.92
N VAL A 22 -5.01 0.50 -4.66
CA VAL A 22 -6.14 -0.43 -4.49
C VAL A 22 -5.74 -1.87 -4.85
N HIS A 23 -4.96 -2.05 -5.91
CA HIS A 23 -4.45 -3.37 -6.31
C HIS A 23 -3.41 -3.89 -5.30
N ALA A 24 -2.56 -3.01 -4.75
CA ALA A 24 -1.63 -3.37 -3.69
C ALA A 24 -2.36 -3.74 -2.39
N CYS A 25 -3.44 -3.04 -2.04
CA CYS A 25 -4.32 -3.44 -0.93
C CYS A 25 -4.89 -4.84 -1.16
N GLU A 26 -5.34 -5.19 -2.35
CA GLU A 26 -5.85 -6.54 -2.67
C GLU A 26 -4.76 -7.61 -2.54
N LEU A 27 -3.57 -7.33 -3.05
CA LEU A 27 -2.42 -8.24 -3.00
C LEU A 27 -1.99 -8.51 -1.55
N LEU A 28 -1.94 -7.45 -0.73
CA LEU A 28 -1.45 -7.52 0.65
C LEU A 28 -2.54 -7.88 1.66
N ALA A 29 -3.83 -7.66 1.37
CA ALA A 29 -4.95 -7.98 2.25
C ALA A 29 -4.93 -9.39 2.82
N PRO A 30 -4.76 -10.48 2.05
CA PRO A 30 -4.72 -11.84 2.60
C PRO A 30 -3.50 -12.10 3.49
N ILE A 31 -2.43 -11.30 3.33
CA ILE A 31 -1.20 -11.39 4.12
C ILE A 31 -1.37 -10.67 5.45
N VAL A 32 -1.87 -9.43 5.41
CA VAL A 32 -2.03 -8.62 6.62
C VAL A 32 -3.23 -9.07 7.45
N ALA A 33 -4.33 -9.52 6.82
CA ALA A 33 -5.55 -9.98 7.51
C ALA A 33 -5.40 -11.30 8.26
N GLY A 34 -4.17 -11.82 8.39
CA GLY A 34 -3.87 -12.91 9.31
C GLY A 34 -4.56 -14.21 8.93
N ASN A 35 -4.56 -14.58 7.65
CA ASN A 35 -4.85 -15.97 7.30
C ASN A 35 -3.88 -16.85 8.12
N ASP A 36 -4.37 -17.77 8.94
CA ASP A 36 -3.57 -18.51 9.94
C ASP A 36 -2.40 -19.30 9.30
N THR A 37 -2.45 -19.52 7.99
CA THR A 37 -1.41 -20.09 7.13
C THR A 37 -0.27 -19.13 6.80
N VAL A 38 -0.48 -17.82 6.90
CA VAL A 38 0.45 -16.73 6.54
C VAL A 38 0.99 -16.05 7.80
N LYS A 39 1.27 -16.84 8.85
CA LYS A 39 1.96 -16.34 10.04
C LYS A 39 3.34 -15.84 9.63
N THR A 40 3.52 -14.52 9.66
CA THR A 40 4.80 -13.81 9.53
C THR A 40 5.47 -13.83 8.16
N ILE A 41 4.82 -13.25 7.13
CA ILE A 41 5.58 -12.69 5.99
C ILE A 41 6.31 -11.45 6.49
N SER A 42 7.63 -11.38 6.28
CA SER A 42 8.44 -10.22 6.66
C SER A 42 8.16 -9.03 5.74
N ASN A 43 8.42 -7.81 6.20
CA ASN A 43 8.34 -6.61 5.36
C ASN A 43 9.20 -6.73 4.09
N PHE A 44 10.31 -7.45 4.16
CA PHE A 44 11.15 -7.74 2.99
C PHE A 44 10.42 -8.60 1.95
N ALA A 45 9.74 -9.65 2.39
CA ALA A 45 8.98 -10.51 1.48
C ALA A 45 7.75 -9.77 0.90
N MET A 46 7.05 -8.96 1.71
CA MET A 46 5.99 -8.08 1.19
C MET A 46 6.53 -7.08 0.16
N ALA A 47 7.69 -6.47 0.43
CA ALA A 47 8.32 -5.54 -0.50
C ALA A 47 8.67 -6.21 -1.82
N HIS A 48 9.20 -7.43 -1.78
CA HIS A 48 9.50 -8.20 -2.99
C HIS A 48 8.23 -8.51 -3.80
N MET A 49 7.15 -8.94 -3.13
CA MET A 49 5.88 -9.22 -3.80
C MET A 49 5.28 -7.98 -4.48
N VAL A 50 5.31 -6.83 -3.80
CA VAL A 50 4.84 -5.56 -4.38
C VAL A 50 5.73 -5.15 -5.55
N GLN A 51 7.06 -5.33 -5.44
CA GLN A 51 8.00 -5.04 -6.53
C GLN A 51 7.78 -5.93 -7.76
N GLU A 52 7.47 -7.21 -7.57
CA GLU A 52 7.17 -8.13 -8.67
C GLU A 52 5.90 -7.73 -9.43
N HIS A 53 4.90 -7.20 -8.73
CA HIS A 53 3.64 -6.76 -9.35
C HIS A 53 3.70 -5.33 -9.91
N PHE A 54 4.53 -4.48 -9.30
CA PHE A 54 4.67 -3.06 -9.64
C PHE A 54 6.16 -2.68 -9.74
N PRO A 55 6.86 -3.16 -10.79
CA PRO A 55 8.30 -2.94 -10.95
C PRO A 55 8.68 -1.47 -11.15
N GLU A 56 7.72 -0.61 -11.50
CA GLU A 56 7.88 0.84 -11.60
C GLU A 56 8.08 1.53 -10.24
N LEU A 57 7.70 0.89 -9.13
CA LEU A 57 7.72 1.53 -7.82
C LEU A 57 9.15 1.55 -7.28
N SER A 58 9.52 2.71 -6.74
CA SER A 58 10.73 2.83 -5.93
C SER A 58 10.59 2.08 -4.61
N ALA A 59 11.72 1.72 -4.00
CA ALA A 59 11.72 1.09 -2.67
C ALA A 59 11.02 1.95 -1.60
N ALA A 60 11.06 3.28 -1.73
CA ALA A 60 10.36 4.19 -0.84
C ALA A 60 8.83 4.09 -1.01
N GLU A 61 8.33 4.05 -2.25
CA GLU A 61 6.90 3.91 -2.54
C GLU A 61 6.37 2.55 -2.11
N ILE A 62 7.13 1.47 -2.33
CA ILE A 62 6.79 0.13 -1.85
C ILE A 62 6.63 0.13 -0.32
N ASN A 63 7.57 0.74 0.39
CA ASN A 63 7.50 0.83 1.84
C ASN A 63 6.30 1.66 2.32
N ILE A 64 5.99 2.77 1.64
CA ILE A 64 4.80 3.58 1.91
C ILE A 64 3.53 2.74 1.72
N VAL A 65 3.43 1.97 0.64
CA VAL A 65 2.29 1.09 0.36
C VAL A 65 2.11 0.07 1.49
N ILE A 66 3.17 -0.63 1.87
CA ILE A 66 3.12 -1.65 2.93
C ILE A 66 2.66 -1.05 4.25
N ILE A 67 3.31 0.02 4.71
CA ILE A 67 2.95 0.70 5.96
C ILE A 67 1.50 1.16 5.92
N THR A 68 1.07 1.75 4.81
CA THR A 68 -0.31 2.25 4.68
C THR A 68 -1.32 1.10 4.75
N VAL A 69 -1.05 -0.03 4.09
CA VAL A 69 -1.93 -1.21 4.14
C VAL A 69 -2.00 -1.79 5.55
N GLU A 70 -0.86 -1.89 6.25
CA GLU A 70 -0.81 -2.33 7.66
C GLU A 70 -1.60 -1.40 8.58
N THR A 71 -1.43 -0.08 8.41
CA THR A 71 -2.19 0.93 9.17
C THR A 71 -3.69 0.79 8.92
N LEU A 72 -4.10 0.67 7.66
CA LEU A 72 -5.51 0.51 7.31
C LEU A 72 -6.11 -0.80 7.82
N HIS A 73 -5.33 -1.88 7.85
CA HIS A 73 -5.78 -3.12 8.48
C HIS A 73 -5.98 -2.93 9.98
N ARG A 74 -5.01 -2.32 10.67
CA ARG A 74 -5.08 -2.02 12.11
C ARG A 74 -6.25 -1.12 12.48
N GLU A 75 -6.62 -0.20 11.59
CA GLU A 75 -7.79 0.68 11.73
C GLU A 75 -9.10 0.00 11.31
N GLU A 76 -9.11 -1.27 10.90
CA GLU A 76 -10.27 -2.00 10.35
C GLU A 76 -10.88 -1.35 9.09
N ARG A 77 -10.12 -0.47 8.43
CA ARG A 77 -10.54 0.30 7.24
C ARG A 77 -10.15 -0.35 5.93
N LEU A 78 -9.23 -1.32 5.96
CA LEU A 78 -8.80 -2.04 4.76
C LEU A 78 -9.98 -2.70 4.04
N HIS A 79 -10.88 -3.36 4.78
CA HIS A 79 -12.08 -3.97 4.21
C HIS A 79 -13.03 -2.95 3.56
N ALA A 80 -13.13 -1.73 4.10
CA ALA A 80 -13.96 -0.68 3.52
C ALA A 80 -13.41 -0.18 2.17
N ILE A 81 -12.09 -0.20 1.99
CA ILE A 81 -11.45 0.17 0.72
C ILE A 81 -11.66 -0.93 -0.32
N LEU A 82 -11.52 -2.19 0.08
CA LEU A 82 -11.73 -3.35 -0.81
C LEU A 82 -13.20 -3.49 -1.23
N ASN A 83 -14.14 -3.29 -0.29
CA ASN A 83 -15.58 -3.41 -0.57
C ASN A 83 -16.11 -2.28 -1.46
N LYS A 84 -15.44 -1.13 -1.53
CA LYS A 84 -15.85 0.01 -2.39
C LYS A 84 -15.59 -0.24 -3.88
N LYS A 85 -14.84 -1.30 -4.22
CA LYS A 85 -14.55 -1.71 -5.61
C LYS A 85 -15.62 -2.67 -6.17
N GLY A 86 -16.45 -3.27 -5.31
CA GLY A 86 -17.58 -4.13 -5.72
C GLY A 86 -18.89 -3.35 -5.83
#